data_AF-W2S4N8-F1
#
_entry.id   AF-W2S4N8-F1
#
_cell.length_a   1.000
_cell.length_b   1.000
_cell.length_c   1.000
_cell.angle_alpha   90.00
_cell.angle_beta   90.00
_cell.angle_gamma   90.00
#
_symmetry.space_group_name_H-M   'P 1'
#
loop_
_entity.id
_entity.type
_entity.pdbx_description
1 polymer ?
#
loop_
_entity_poly.entity_id
_entity_poly.type
_entity_poly.pdbx_seq_one_letter_code
_entity_poly.pdbx_strand_id
1 'polypeptide(L)'
;MKRYLIAAAAVAAAASPHLHKHRHLHDLNERDLPTVTDAVATATVYEITGTQIAKDAACAGVASGKFTWKNPADAAICAAAASSAAPTAPAPPASASPSASPGAEAGQFYGGPAGGGHGGAAGSGGSGGSGWTDSGATGIDADFPDGQLDCGTFPSQYGALPVSYLGMNGWIGLQDVGSNNGGPIHTIHTLLSGDNCREGVMCSYACPAGYTKTQWPQTQGATGQSVGGLSCSGGKLRLTNPGLSSKLCMAGQGGVQAQNNAGQVVSICRTDYPGTEAETVPVALQPGQSQPLNNPNADTGYKWQGKDTSAQYYLNPIGVGPEKACQWGDGSQPIGNWAPINFGVGYKGGKTWLSIFQNKPTTLQKYQGRVELKGDLSDKCYYENGKFYGATGPNDDGCTVAVNSGTATYIISS
;
A
#
# COMPACT_ATOMS: atom_id res chain seq x y z
N MET A 1 -15.74 1.25 30.89
CA MET A 1 -15.62 1.19 29.41
C MET A 1 -14.34 0.45 29.05
N LYS A 2 -14.40 -0.58 28.21
CA LYS A 2 -13.20 -1.29 27.74
C LYS A 2 -12.47 -0.40 26.72
N ARG A 3 -11.17 -0.16 26.90
CA ARG A 3 -10.32 0.61 25.97
C ARG A 3 -9.61 -0.36 25.04
N TYR A 4 -9.88 -0.25 23.75
CA TYR A 4 -9.34 -1.14 22.73
C TYR A 4 -8.07 -0.57 22.10
N LEU A 5 -7.06 -1.42 21.95
CA LEU A 5 -5.78 -1.12 21.31
C LEU A 5 -5.75 -1.71 19.88
N ILE A 6 -5.29 -0.92 18.90
CA ILE A 6 -5.15 -1.28 17.48
C ILE A 6 -3.68 -1.16 17.07
N ALA A 7 -3.17 -2.09 16.25
CA ALA A 7 -1.85 -2.04 15.64
C ALA A 7 -1.95 -2.11 14.10
N ALA A 8 -1.28 -1.20 13.36
CA ALA A 8 -1.26 -1.17 11.90
C ALA A 8 0.17 -0.96 11.36
N ALA A 9 0.56 -1.56 10.23
CA ALA A 9 1.87 -1.28 9.60
C ALA A 9 1.79 -0.20 8.53
N ALA A 10 2.74 0.73 8.57
CA ALA A 10 3.14 1.59 7.48
C ALA A 10 4.47 1.09 6.91
N VAL A 11 4.61 0.93 5.60
CA VAL A 11 5.84 0.43 4.97
C VAL A 11 6.73 1.59 4.51
N ALA A 12 7.95 1.70 5.06
CA ALA A 12 9.02 2.55 4.54
C ALA A 12 10.11 1.66 3.91
N ALA A 13 10.45 1.84 2.64
CA ALA A 13 11.60 1.16 2.06
C ALA A 13 12.89 1.84 2.55
N ALA A 14 13.61 1.21 3.49
CA ALA A 14 14.91 1.71 3.93
C ALA A 14 16.01 1.08 3.07
N ALA A 15 16.60 1.85 2.16
CA ALA A 15 17.94 1.51 1.68
C ALA A 15 18.92 1.77 2.84
N SER A 16 19.57 0.72 3.35
CA SER A 16 20.61 0.86 4.37
C SER A 16 21.79 1.66 3.79
N PRO A 17 22.18 2.81 4.39
CA PRO A 17 23.43 3.45 4.04
C PRO A 17 24.58 2.67 4.68
N HIS A 18 25.37 1.97 3.88
CA HIS A 18 26.66 1.49 4.35
C HIS A 18 27.68 2.64 4.34
N LEU A 19 28.29 2.89 5.50
CA LEU A 19 29.41 3.80 5.66
C LEU A 19 30.59 3.35 4.77
N HIS A 20 30.84 4.05 3.66
CA HIS A 20 32.11 3.92 2.95
C HIS A 20 33.18 4.77 3.64
N LYS A 21 34.01 4.14 4.48
CA LYS A 21 35.36 4.64 4.74
C LYS A 21 36.19 4.42 3.47
N HIS A 22 36.60 5.50 2.82
CA HIS A 22 37.52 5.43 1.69
C HIS A 22 38.85 4.78 2.10
N ARG A 23 39.25 3.72 1.39
CA ARG A 23 40.66 3.38 1.19
C ARG A 23 40.82 2.79 -0.20
N HIS A 24 41.55 3.51 -1.06
CA HIS A 24 41.91 3.08 -2.40
C HIS A 24 42.93 1.93 -2.35
N LEU A 25 42.80 0.94 -3.23
CA LEU A 25 43.87 0.30 -4.01
C LEU A 25 43.28 -0.78 -4.94
N HIS A 26 43.85 -0.88 -6.14
CA HIS A 26 43.45 -1.72 -7.27
C HIS A 26 43.77 -3.20 -7.07
N ASP A 27 42.87 -4.11 -7.49
CA ASP A 27 43.21 -5.20 -8.44
C ASP A 27 41.95 -5.97 -8.90
N LEU A 28 42.02 -6.50 -10.12
CA LEU A 28 40.96 -7.23 -10.82
C LEU A 28 41.09 -8.75 -10.55
N ASN A 29 40.06 -9.36 -9.95
CA ASN A 29 39.45 -10.64 -10.38
C ASN A 29 38.45 -11.19 -9.34
N GLU A 30 37.57 -12.03 -9.87
CA GLU A 30 36.58 -12.91 -9.22
C GLU A 30 35.17 -12.37 -8.95
N ARG A 31 34.23 -13.19 -9.42
CA ARG A 31 32.78 -13.03 -9.37
C ARG A 31 32.32 -13.27 -7.94
N ASP A 32 31.89 -12.21 -7.27
CA ASP A 32 30.97 -12.32 -6.16
C ASP A 32 29.82 -11.34 -6.40
N LEU A 33 28.64 -11.89 -6.70
CA LEU A 33 27.38 -11.14 -6.73
C LEU A 33 26.92 -10.99 -5.27
N PRO A 34 26.88 -9.77 -4.68
CA PRO A 34 26.31 -9.63 -3.36
C PRO A 34 24.79 -9.83 -3.43
N THR A 35 24.30 -10.82 -2.69
CA THR A 35 22.90 -10.99 -2.34
C THR A 35 22.44 -9.76 -1.55
N VAL A 36 21.90 -8.76 -2.25
CA VAL A 36 21.26 -7.60 -1.62
C VAL A 36 19.86 -8.03 -1.20
N THR A 37 19.66 -8.18 0.11
CA THR A 37 18.32 -8.29 0.70
C THR A 37 17.90 -6.89 1.13
N ASP A 38 17.07 -6.25 0.32
CA ASP A 38 16.47 -4.96 0.70
C ASP A 38 15.46 -5.20 1.81
N ALA A 39 15.74 -4.68 3.01
CA ALA A 39 14.84 -4.73 4.15
C ALA A 39 13.76 -3.65 3.99
N VAL A 40 12.54 -4.08 3.70
CA VAL A 40 11.34 -3.25 3.76
C VAL A 40 11.06 -2.93 5.25
N ALA A 41 11.23 -1.67 5.67
CA ALA A 41 11.03 -1.25 7.04
C ALA A 41 9.55 -0.93 7.29
N THR A 42 8.79 -1.89 7.82
CA THR A 42 7.45 -1.65 8.36
C THR A 42 7.51 -0.95 9.73
N ALA A 43 6.89 0.21 9.86
CA ALA A 43 6.62 0.86 11.14
C ALA A 43 5.21 0.49 11.63
N THR A 44 5.10 -0.10 12.84
CA THR A 44 3.80 -0.41 13.45
C THR A 44 3.31 0.77 14.30
N VAL A 45 2.14 1.31 13.96
CA VAL A 45 1.45 2.38 14.69
C VAL A 45 0.49 1.75 15.71
N TYR A 46 0.48 2.24 16.95
CA TYR A 46 -0.40 1.76 18.03
C TYR A 46 -1.41 2.85 18.41
N GLU A 47 -2.70 2.56 18.41
CA GLU A 47 -3.74 3.54 18.71
C GLU A 47 -4.75 3.07 19.76
N ILE A 48 -5.20 4.02 20.59
CA ILE A 48 -6.29 3.84 21.56
C ILE A 48 -7.32 4.93 21.33
N THR A 49 -8.56 4.54 21.02
CA THR A 49 -9.68 5.50 20.84
C THR A 49 -9.33 6.65 19.89
N GLY A 50 -8.57 6.38 18.83
CA GLY A 50 -8.13 7.38 17.84
C GLY A 50 -6.92 8.23 18.25
N THR A 51 -6.21 7.86 19.32
CA THR A 51 -4.96 8.53 19.75
C THR A 51 -3.79 7.57 19.66
N GLN A 52 -2.75 7.94 18.92
CA GLN A 52 -1.52 7.17 18.81
C GLN A 52 -0.75 7.16 20.13
N ILE A 53 -0.22 6.00 20.50
CA ILE A 53 0.63 5.80 21.67
C ILE A 53 1.92 5.07 21.28
N ALA A 54 2.97 5.20 22.10
CA ALA A 54 4.21 4.46 21.88
C ALA A 54 4.03 2.96 22.17
N LYS A 55 4.79 2.10 21.48
CA LYS A 55 4.78 0.63 21.67
C LYS A 55 4.93 0.23 23.14
N ASP A 56 5.87 0.83 23.86
CA ASP A 56 6.14 0.49 25.26
C ASP A 56 4.96 0.84 26.18
N ALA A 57 4.31 1.99 25.93
CA ALA A 57 3.10 2.39 26.63
C ALA A 57 1.91 1.47 26.30
N ALA A 58 1.82 1.00 25.05
CA ALA A 58 0.81 0.05 24.60
C ALA A 58 0.98 -1.29 25.31
N CYS A 59 2.20 -1.84 25.33
CA CYS A 59 2.51 -3.09 25.98
C CYS A 59 2.37 -3.04 27.51
N ALA A 60 2.81 -1.95 28.16
CA ALA A 60 2.63 -1.75 29.59
C ALA A 60 1.14 -1.64 29.97
N GLY A 61 0.33 -1.01 29.12
CA GLY A 61 -1.10 -0.89 29.34
C GLY A 61 -1.88 -2.19 29.14
N VAL A 62 -1.46 -3.04 28.21
CA VAL A 62 -1.98 -4.42 28.08
C VAL A 62 -1.58 -5.26 29.29
N ALA A 63 -0.31 -5.21 29.71
CA ALA A 63 0.20 -5.97 30.85
C ALA A 63 -0.47 -5.58 32.19
N SER A 64 -0.83 -4.31 32.35
CA SER A 64 -1.55 -3.80 33.53
C SER A 64 -3.08 -3.97 33.44
N GLY A 65 -3.60 -4.63 32.40
CA GLY A 65 -5.03 -4.84 32.19
C GLY A 65 -5.82 -3.57 31.86
N LYS A 66 -5.12 -2.45 31.58
CA LYS A 66 -5.74 -1.16 31.21
C LYS A 66 -6.28 -1.18 29.78
N PHE A 67 -5.68 -1.97 28.88
CA PHE A 67 -6.07 -2.09 27.49
C PHE A 67 -6.39 -3.54 27.13
N THR A 68 -7.30 -3.73 26.19
CA THR A 68 -7.56 -5.02 25.57
C THR A 68 -7.31 -4.89 24.08
N TRP A 69 -6.58 -5.84 23.48
CA TRP A 69 -6.41 -5.87 22.04
C TRP A 69 -7.77 -5.94 21.34
N LYS A 70 -7.98 -5.12 20.31
CA LYS A 70 -9.17 -5.23 19.47
C LYS A 70 -9.16 -6.56 18.70
N ASN A 71 -7.99 -6.97 18.21
CA ASN A 71 -7.76 -8.27 17.60
C ASN A 71 -6.91 -9.17 18.53
N PRO A 72 -7.41 -10.33 18.98
CA PRO A 72 -6.65 -11.24 19.84
C PRO A 72 -5.29 -11.68 19.29
N ALA A 73 -5.10 -11.70 17.96
CA ALA A 73 -3.84 -12.06 17.33
C ALA A 73 -2.70 -11.05 17.60
N ASP A 74 -3.04 -9.80 17.91
CA ASP A 74 -2.06 -8.73 18.18
C ASP A 74 -1.37 -8.89 19.54
N ALA A 75 -1.85 -9.80 20.40
CA ALA A 75 -1.25 -10.08 21.70
C ALA A 75 0.21 -10.54 21.60
N ALA A 76 0.60 -11.17 20.48
CA ALA A 76 1.97 -11.59 20.22
C ALA A 76 2.96 -10.40 20.05
N ILE A 77 2.48 -9.19 19.74
CA ILE A 77 3.32 -8.01 19.47
C ILE A 77 4.09 -7.56 20.71
N CYS A 78 3.51 -7.76 21.90
CA CYS A 78 4.14 -7.42 23.18
C CYS A 78 4.89 -8.59 23.82
N ALA A 79 4.90 -9.77 23.20
CA ALA A 79 5.60 -10.95 23.72
C ALA A 79 7.14 -10.89 23.51
N ALA A 80 7.65 -9.90 22.77
CA ALA A 80 9.08 -9.73 22.49
C ALA A 80 9.83 -8.86 23.53
N ALA A 81 9.22 -8.49 24.66
CA ALA A 81 9.85 -7.70 25.72
C ALA A 81 10.11 -8.54 26.99
N ALA A 82 10.70 -9.73 26.85
CA ALA A 82 11.21 -10.49 27.99
C ALA A 82 12.28 -11.51 27.57
N SER A 83 13.46 -11.04 27.16
CA SER A 83 14.69 -11.81 27.29
C SER A 83 15.90 -10.89 27.17
N SER A 84 16.20 -10.16 28.24
CA SER A 84 17.55 -9.67 28.49
C SER A 84 18.18 -10.61 29.51
N ALA A 85 18.99 -11.56 29.02
CA ALA A 85 19.98 -12.28 29.81
C ALA A 85 21.28 -12.32 29.01
N ALA A 86 22.36 -11.93 29.67
CA ALA A 86 23.71 -11.71 29.12
C ALA A 86 24.35 -13.00 28.56
N PRO A 87 25.34 -12.88 27.65
CA PRO A 87 25.90 -14.02 26.93
C PRO A 87 26.99 -14.73 27.75
N THR A 88 26.96 -16.06 27.75
CA THR A 88 28.08 -16.92 28.15
C THR A 88 28.60 -17.71 26.94
N ALA A 89 29.93 -17.79 26.85
CA ALA A 89 30.73 -18.28 25.73
C ALA A 89 30.64 -19.82 25.51
N PRO A 90 31.13 -20.35 24.36
CA PRO A 90 30.76 -21.66 23.80
C PRO A 90 31.82 -22.76 23.95
N ALA A 91 31.41 -24.03 23.83
CA ALA A 91 32.14 -25.20 23.28
C ALA A 91 31.32 -26.51 23.46
N PRO A 92 31.65 -27.65 22.83
CA PRO A 92 31.90 -27.96 21.40
C PRO A 92 31.01 -29.17 20.92
N PRO A 93 31.13 -29.67 19.67
CA PRO A 93 30.09 -30.48 19.02
C PRO A 93 30.30 -32.00 19.16
N ALA A 94 29.23 -32.79 19.01
CA ALA A 94 29.36 -34.23 18.75
C ALA A 94 28.18 -34.83 17.96
N SER A 95 28.56 -35.37 16.79
CA SER A 95 28.16 -36.61 16.13
C SER A 95 26.73 -36.89 15.63
N ALA A 96 26.72 -37.17 14.32
CA ALA A 96 25.68 -37.79 13.53
C ALA A 96 25.52 -39.30 13.78
N SER A 97 24.31 -39.83 13.56
CA SER A 97 24.06 -40.89 12.56
C SER A 97 22.58 -41.31 12.49
N PRO A 98 22.16 -41.98 11.39
CA PRO A 98 20.78 -42.07 10.92
C PRO A 98 20.14 -43.42 11.27
N SER A 99 18.81 -43.55 11.09
CA SER A 99 18.24 -44.82 10.60
C SER A 99 16.74 -44.73 10.24
N ALA A 100 16.47 -45.10 8.98
CA ALA A 100 15.48 -46.06 8.50
C ALA A 100 13.94 -45.86 8.73
N SER A 101 13.26 -45.63 7.59
CA SER A 101 11.99 -46.24 7.14
C SER A 101 12.02 -47.79 7.20
N PRO A 102 10.90 -48.57 7.07
CA PRO A 102 9.87 -48.45 6.02
C PRO A 102 8.41 -48.78 6.42
N GLY A 103 7.43 -48.31 5.62
CA GLY A 103 6.52 -49.17 4.82
C GLY A 103 5.19 -49.45 5.55
N ALA A 104 4.01 -49.57 4.95
CA ALA A 104 3.52 -49.57 3.57
C ALA A 104 1.97 -49.41 3.63
N GLU A 105 1.36 -48.97 2.52
CA GLU A 105 0.10 -49.45 1.87
C GLU A 105 -1.20 -49.63 2.72
N ALA A 106 -2.43 -49.42 2.27
CA ALA A 106 -3.07 -49.19 0.97
C ALA A 106 -4.51 -48.66 1.21
N GLY A 107 -5.17 -48.14 0.17
CA GLY A 107 -6.64 -48.00 0.16
C GLY A 107 -7.21 -46.98 -0.81
N GLN A 108 -7.16 -47.29 -2.11
CA GLN A 108 -7.82 -46.56 -3.21
C GLN A 108 -9.35 -46.64 -3.13
N PHE A 109 -10.06 -45.62 -3.63
CA PHE A 109 -11.27 -45.82 -4.45
C PHE A 109 -11.43 -44.68 -5.47
N TYR A 110 -11.48 -45.07 -6.75
CA TYR A 110 -11.82 -44.25 -7.91
C TYR A 110 -13.32 -44.38 -8.22
N GLY A 111 -13.91 -43.33 -8.80
CA GLY A 111 -15.22 -43.43 -9.45
C GLY A 111 -15.69 -42.11 -10.06
N GLY A 112 -15.58 -41.97 -11.37
CA GLY A 112 -16.40 -41.10 -12.23
C GLY A 112 -16.63 -41.83 -13.56
N PRO A 113 -17.22 -41.23 -14.60
CA PRO A 113 -18.10 -40.04 -14.69
C PRO A 113 -19.37 -40.30 -15.56
N ALA A 114 -20.26 -39.30 -15.67
CA ALA A 114 -21.15 -38.97 -16.81
C ALA A 114 -22.03 -37.77 -16.36
N GLY A 115 -22.34 -36.72 -17.12
CA GLY A 115 -22.49 -36.56 -18.56
C GLY A 115 -23.96 -36.22 -18.87
N GLY A 116 -24.28 -34.94 -19.12
CA GLY A 116 -25.62 -34.52 -19.54
C GLY A 116 -25.84 -33.01 -19.49
N GLY A 117 -25.78 -32.34 -20.64
CA GLY A 117 -26.23 -30.95 -20.82
C GLY A 117 -27.72 -30.86 -21.14
N HIS A 118 -28.29 -29.65 -21.04
CA HIS A 118 -29.17 -28.96 -22.00
C HIS A 118 -29.83 -27.73 -21.34
N GLY A 119 -29.93 -26.63 -22.11
CA GLY A 119 -31.09 -25.71 -22.07
C GLY A 119 -30.94 -24.46 -21.21
N GLY A 120 -30.75 -23.31 -21.86
CA GLY A 120 -30.76 -22.00 -21.24
C GLY A 120 -32.15 -21.51 -20.78
N ALA A 121 -32.13 -20.57 -19.85
CA ALA A 121 -33.21 -19.61 -19.63
C ALA A 121 -32.60 -18.28 -19.16
N ALA A 122 -33.08 -17.21 -19.78
CA ALA A 122 -32.67 -15.85 -19.56
C ALA A 122 -33.22 -15.28 -18.23
N GLY A 123 -32.42 -14.38 -17.65
CA GLY A 123 -32.89 -13.12 -17.08
C GLY A 123 -33.51 -13.14 -15.68
N SER A 124 -32.73 -12.70 -14.69
CA SER A 124 -33.21 -11.64 -13.78
C SER A 124 -32.04 -10.82 -13.24
N GLY A 125 -31.96 -9.59 -13.74
CA GLY A 125 -31.28 -8.40 -13.20
C GLY A 125 -30.26 -8.58 -12.08
N GLY A 126 -29.00 -8.82 -12.46
CA GLY A 126 -27.89 -8.34 -11.65
C GLY A 126 -27.89 -6.82 -11.72
N SER A 127 -28.11 -6.14 -10.60
CA SER A 127 -27.86 -4.70 -10.48
C SER A 127 -26.42 -4.44 -10.92
N GLY A 128 -26.27 -3.96 -12.15
CA GLY A 128 -25.03 -3.38 -12.63
C GLY A 128 -24.72 -2.21 -11.71
N GLY A 129 -23.73 -2.39 -10.83
CA GLY A 129 -23.10 -1.27 -10.17
C GLY A 129 -22.65 -0.32 -11.28
N SER A 130 -23.12 0.92 -11.22
CA SER A 130 -22.64 2.02 -12.05
C SER A 130 -21.12 2.03 -11.96
N GLY A 131 -20.44 1.46 -12.95
CA GLY A 131 -19.02 1.23 -12.89
C GLY A 131 -18.30 2.57 -12.76
N TRP A 132 -17.56 2.75 -11.66
CA TRP A 132 -16.56 3.80 -11.59
C TRP A 132 -15.66 3.74 -12.82
N THR A 133 -15.44 4.90 -13.44
CA THR A 133 -14.53 5.08 -14.56
C THR A 133 -13.61 6.25 -14.26
N ASP A 134 -12.34 6.16 -14.68
CA ASP A 134 -11.33 7.23 -14.57
C ASP A 134 -11.66 8.51 -15.39
N SER A 135 -12.87 8.61 -15.95
CA SER A 135 -13.27 9.61 -16.96
C SER A 135 -13.67 10.98 -16.39
N GLY A 136 -13.45 11.23 -15.10
CA GLY A 136 -13.87 12.47 -14.43
C GLY A 136 -12.85 13.62 -14.46
N ALA A 137 -11.58 13.33 -14.76
CA ALA A 137 -10.52 14.32 -14.82
C ALA A 137 -10.28 14.79 -16.26
N THR A 138 -10.10 16.10 -16.45
CA THR A 138 -9.72 16.73 -17.72
C THR A 138 -8.53 17.66 -17.49
N GLY A 139 -7.84 18.07 -18.56
CA GLY A 139 -6.75 19.04 -18.44
C GLY A 139 -5.57 18.56 -17.59
N ILE A 140 -5.18 17.28 -17.73
CA ILE A 140 -4.03 16.70 -17.01
C ILE A 140 -2.72 17.47 -17.24
N ASP A 141 -2.62 18.15 -18.39
CA ASP A 141 -1.49 18.99 -18.79
C ASP A 141 -1.69 20.49 -18.56
N ALA A 142 -2.82 20.90 -17.98
CA ALA A 142 -3.08 22.30 -17.68
C ALA A 142 -2.36 22.72 -16.40
N ASP A 143 -1.80 23.92 -16.39
CA ASP A 143 -1.29 24.55 -15.18
C ASP A 143 -2.45 24.85 -14.22
N PHE A 144 -2.23 24.58 -12.94
CA PHE A 144 -3.20 24.90 -11.91
C PHE A 144 -3.25 26.42 -11.69
N PRO A 145 -4.45 27.03 -11.65
CA PRO A 145 -4.60 28.48 -11.47
C PRO A 145 -4.48 28.84 -9.99
N ASP A 146 -3.24 28.86 -9.50
CA ASP A 146 -2.93 29.11 -8.08
C ASP A 146 -3.64 30.35 -7.54
N GLY A 147 -4.41 30.17 -6.45
CA GLY A 147 -5.12 31.26 -5.78
C GLY A 147 -6.38 31.77 -6.47
N GLN A 148 -6.83 31.16 -7.56
CA GLN A 148 -8.02 31.62 -8.29
C GLN A 148 -9.28 30.86 -7.87
N LEU A 149 -9.18 29.54 -7.67
CA LEU A 149 -10.31 28.69 -7.28
C LEU A 149 -10.63 28.85 -5.80
N ASP A 150 -11.93 28.94 -5.50
CA ASP A 150 -12.42 28.86 -4.12
C ASP A 150 -12.17 27.47 -3.53
N CYS A 151 -11.98 27.39 -2.21
CA CYS A 151 -11.65 26.12 -1.56
C CYS A 151 -12.70 25.02 -1.77
N GLY A 152 -13.98 25.38 -1.90
CA GLY A 152 -15.04 24.43 -2.19
C GLY A 152 -15.05 23.90 -3.64
N THR A 153 -14.21 24.41 -4.53
CA THR A 153 -14.18 24.02 -5.95
C THR A 153 -13.22 22.86 -6.16
N PHE A 154 -13.73 21.69 -6.54
CA PHE A 154 -12.86 20.57 -6.89
C PHE A 154 -12.21 20.78 -8.27
N PRO A 155 -10.88 20.64 -8.41
CA PRO A 155 -10.15 21.09 -9.60
C PRO A 155 -10.07 20.03 -10.72
N SER A 156 -11.20 19.44 -11.11
CA SER A 156 -11.24 18.38 -12.14
C SER A 156 -10.84 18.83 -13.54
N GLN A 157 -10.83 20.14 -13.80
CA GLN A 157 -10.34 20.74 -15.04
C GLN A 157 -8.81 20.81 -15.15
N TYR A 158 -8.10 20.43 -14.09
CA TYR A 158 -6.64 20.52 -13.97
C TYR A 158 -6.01 19.16 -13.59
N GLY A 159 -6.65 18.07 -14.04
CA GLY A 159 -6.14 16.71 -13.89
C GLY A 159 -6.54 15.97 -12.61
N ALA A 160 -7.10 16.65 -11.61
CA ALA A 160 -7.55 15.99 -10.39
C ALA A 160 -8.77 15.09 -10.67
N LEU A 161 -8.71 13.84 -10.21
CA LEU A 161 -9.78 12.86 -10.39
C LEU A 161 -10.75 12.92 -9.21
N PRO A 162 -12.04 13.26 -9.44
CA PRO A 162 -13.02 13.32 -8.36
C PRO A 162 -13.39 11.91 -7.89
N VAL A 163 -13.29 11.68 -6.58
CA VAL A 163 -13.71 10.43 -5.92
C VAL A 163 -14.96 10.71 -5.09
N SER A 164 -16.10 10.83 -5.76
CA SER A 164 -17.35 11.34 -5.18
C SER A 164 -17.95 10.46 -4.07
N TYR A 165 -17.76 9.15 -4.12
CA TYR A 165 -18.32 8.21 -3.15
C TYR A 165 -17.78 8.39 -1.72
N LEU A 166 -16.65 9.09 -1.55
CA LEU A 166 -16.12 9.44 -0.23
C LEU A 166 -16.95 10.53 0.46
N GLY A 167 -17.83 11.22 -0.26
CA GLY A 167 -18.68 12.27 0.27
C GLY A 167 -17.92 13.51 0.73
N MET A 168 -16.72 13.73 0.19
CA MET A 168 -15.86 14.88 0.45
C MET A 168 -15.73 15.78 -0.79
N ASN A 169 -16.82 15.97 -1.55
CA ASN A 169 -16.84 16.82 -2.75
C ASN A 169 -15.73 16.49 -3.78
N GLY A 170 -15.44 15.20 -3.96
CA GLY A 170 -14.41 14.69 -4.87
C GLY A 170 -13.00 14.56 -4.29
N TRP A 171 -12.71 15.18 -3.15
CA TRP A 171 -11.43 15.02 -2.44
C TRP A 171 -11.27 13.59 -1.89
N ILE A 172 -10.01 13.13 -1.78
CA ILE A 172 -9.67 11.79 -1.26
C ILE A 172 -9.16 11.79 0.17
N GLY A 173 -8.92 12.98 0.71
CA GLY A 173 -8.42 13.18 2.06
C GLY A 173 -8.43 14.66 2.42
N LEU A 174 -8.83 14.97 3.64
CA LEU A 174 -8.93 16.33 4.16
C LEU A 174 -8.23 16.36 5.52
N GLN A 175 -7.09 17.05 5.58
CA GLN A 175 -6.29 17.19 6.80
C GLN A 175 -6.39 18.64 7.28
N ASP A 176 -7.18 18.89 8.32
CA ASP A 176 -7.21 20.19 8.99
C ASP A 176 -5.96 20.31 9.86
N VAL A 177 -5.01 21.12 9.38
CA VAL A 177 -3.73 21.36 10.03
C VAL A 177 -3.73 22.67 10.82
N GLY A 178 -4.88 23.34 10.87
CA GLY A 178 -5.05 24.66 11.47
C GLY A 178 -4.16 25.73 10.83
N SER A 179 -3.98 26.84 11.55
CA SER A 179 -2.96 27.83 11.21
C SER A 179 -1.62 27.40 11.79
N ASN A 180 -0.74 26.89 10.94
CA ASN A 180 0.67 26.74 11.28
C ASN A 180 1.42 27.98 10.78
N ASN A 181 1.99 28.77 11.69
CA ASN A 181 2.81 29.95 11.34
C ASN A 181 4.17 29.54 10.71
N GLY A 182 4.15 28.68 9.69
CA GLY A 182 5.33 28.09 9.04
C GLY A 182 6.04 27.00 9.87
N GLY A 183 5.57 26.69 11.08
CA GLY A 183 6.15 25.69 11.97
C GLY A 183 5.67 24.24 11.70
N PRO A 184 6.29 23.24 12.35
CA PRO A 184 5.89 21.83 12.24
C PRO A 184 4.42 21.61 12.57
N ILE A 185 3.76 20.69 11.87
CA ILE A 185 2.34 20.37 12.09
C ILE A 185 2.24 19.37 13.25
N HIS A 186 1.81 19.84 14.41
CA HIS A 186 1.69 19.00 15.62
C HIS A 186 0.33 18.34 15.77
N THR A 187 -0.70 18.87 15.11
CA THR A 187 -2.07 18.37 15.20
C THR A 187 -2.65 18.34 13.80
N ILE A 188 -3.24 17.21 13.45
CA ILE A 188 -3.96 17.00 12.21
C ILE A 188 -5.32 16.44 12.60
N HIS A 189 -6.39 17.15 12.27
CA HIS A 189 -7.73 16.61 12.36
C HIS A 189 -8.15 16.13 10.97
N THR A 190 -8.21 14.81 10.79
CA THR A 190 -8.73 14.22 9.55
C THR A 190 -10.24 14.43 9.51
N LEU A 191 -10.70 15.17 8.51
CA LEU A 191 -12.12 15.42 8.28
C LEU A 191 -12.76 14.22 7.56
N LEU A 192 -14.09 14.09 7.67
CA LEU A 192 -14.81 12.88 7.26
C LEU A 192 -15.84 13.17 6.16
N SER A 193 -16.56 12.13 5.74
CA SER A 193 -17.68 12.27 4.81
C SER A 193 -18.68 13.33 5.27
N GLY A 194 -19.09 14.22 4.38
CA GLY A 194 -19.91 15.40 4.69
C GLY A 194 -19.09 16.68 4.93
N ASP A 195 -17.77 16.58 5.17
CA ASP A 195 -16.88 17.73 5.15
C ASP A 195 -16.47 18.13 3.72
N ASN A 196 -15.83 19.30 3.61
CA ASN A 196 -15.26 19.80 2.37
C ASN A 196 -13.96 20.55 2.67
N CYS A 197 -13.19 20.81 1.61
CA CYS A 197 -12.04 21.68 1.67
C CYS A 197 -12.45 23.11 2.10
N ARG A 198 -11.82 23.61 3.16
CA ARG A 198 -12.09 24.90 3.80
C ARG A 198 -10.81 25.48 4.40
N GLU A 199 -10.85 26.73 4.87
CA GLU A 199 -9.68 27.45 5.37
C GLU A 199 -8.87 26.61 6.37
N GLY A 200 -7.55 26.53 6.17
CA GLY A 200 -6.64 25.76 7.03
C GLY A 200 -6.55 24.26 6.71
N VAL A 201 -7.36 23.76 5.77
CA VAL A 201 -7.33 22.33 5.37
C VAL A 201 -6.35 22.11 4.23
N MET A 202 -5.60 21.01 4.33
CA MET A 202 -4.86 20.39 3.24
C MET A 202 -5.78 19.40 2.52
N CYS A 203 -6.08 19.71 1.26
CA CYS A 203 -7.11 19.08 0.45
C CYS A 203 -6.46 18.15 -0.58
N SER A 204 -6.46 16.86 -0.25
CA SER A 204 -5.82 15.82 -1.04
C SER A 204 -6.72 15.34 -2.18
N TYR A 205 -6.12 15.13 -3.34
CA TYR A 205 -6.80 14.72 -4.58
C TYR A 205 -6.14 13.49 -5.19
N ALA A 206 -6.95 12.69 -5.91
CA ALA A 206 -6.46 11.61 -6.75
C ALA A 206 -6.01 12.13 -8.11
N CYS A 207 -5.12 11.38 -8.74
CA CYS A 207 -4.77 11.52 -10.15
C CYS A 207 -5.19 10.25 -10.89
N PRO A 208 -5.41 10.31 -12.22
CA PRO A 208 -5.71 9.12 -13.02
C PRO A 208 -4.70 8.00 -12.85
N ALA A 209 -5.10 6.77 -13.18
CA ALA A 209 -4.22 5.61 -13.20
C ALA A 209 -2.89 5.90 -13.93
N GLY A 210 -1.77 5.48 -13.34
CA GLY A 210 -0.42 5.78 -13.84
C GLY A 210 0.18 7.13 -13.40
N TYR A 211 -0.60 8.03 -12.80
CA TYR A 211 -0.14 9.34 -12.35
C TYR A 211 -0.01 9.42 -10.82
N THR A 212 0.88 10.30 -10.36
CA THR A 212 1.00 10.71 -8.96
C THR A 212 0.60 12.17 -8.81
N LYS A 213 0.08 12.53 -7.64
CA LYS A 213 -0.08 13.93 -7.26
C LYS A 213 1.29 14.60 -7.18
N THR A 214 1.33 15.91 -7.33
CA THR A 214 2.56 16.73 -7.24
C THR A 214 2.58 17.64 -6.01
N GLN A 215 1.43 17.85 -5.37
CA GLN A 215 1.29 18.84 -4.31
C GLN A 215 1.33 18.19 -2.92
N TRP A 216 2.37 18.56 -2.17
CA TRP A 216 2.50 18.36 -0.72
C TRP A 216 3.44 19.44 -0.14
N PRO A 217 3.16 19.98 1.06
CA PRO A 217 4.04 20.99 1.65
C PRO A 217 5.39 20.39 2.06
N GLN A 218 6.45 21.22 2.11
CA GLN A 218 7.71 20.82 2.74
C GLN A 218 7.52 20.52 4.24
N THR A 219 6.67 21.29 4.91
CA THR A 219 6.29 21.06 6.30
C THR A 219 5.40 19.83 6.40
N GLN A 220 5.86 18.82 7.12
CA GLN A 220 5.13 17.58 7.39
C GLN A 220 4.77 17.48 8.88
N GLY A 221 4.06 16.42 9.28
CA GLY A 221 3.71 16.17 10.67
C GLY A 221 4.94 16.01 11.55
N ALA A 222 4.94 16.67 12.71
CA ALA A 222 6.06 16.70 13.64
C ALA A 222 6.43 15.31 14.19
N THR A 223 5.48 14.37 14.18
CA THR A 223 5.67 12.99 14.64
C THR A 223 5.69 11.97 13.50
N GLY A 224 5.89 12.43 12.26
CA GLY A 224 6.02 11.57 11.08
C GLY A 224 4.73 11.34 10.29
N GLN A 225 3.64 12.04 10.58
CA GLN A 225 2.47 12.03 9.70
C GLN A 225 2.82 12.66 8.36
N SER A 226 2.37 12.05 7.26
CA SER A 226 2.42 12.70 5.96
C SER A 226 1.32 13.75 5.83
N VAL A 227 1.60 14.79 5.05
CA VAL A 227 0.66 15.87 4.73
C VAL A 227 0.76 16.13 3.24
N GLY A 228 -0.37 16.17 2.55
CA GLY A 228 -0.40 16.33 1.09
C GLY A 228 -1.68 16.93 0.56
N GLY A 229 -1.64 17.33 -0.71
CA GLY A 229 -2.74 18.04 -1.37
C GLY A 229 -2.48 19.53 -1.54
N LEU A 230 -3.51 20.24 -1.99
CA LEU A 230 -3.54 21.70 -2.06
C LEU A 230 -3.83 22.27 -0.68
N SER A 231 -3.36 23.47 -0.37
CA SER A 231 -3.82 24.17 0.84
C SER A 231 -5.00 25.08 0.51
N CYS A 232 -5.97 25.17 1.41
CA CYS A 232 -6.94 26.25 1.39
C CYS A 232 -6.45 27.40 2.28
N SER A 233 -6.14 28.53 1.67
CA SER A 233 -5.68 29.73 2.36
C SER A 233 -6.23 31.01 1.75
N GLY A 234 -6.77 31.89 2.57
CA GLY A 234 -7.45 33.11 2.14
C GLY A 234 -8.71 32.81 1.32
N GLY A 235 -9.41 31.71 1.63
CA GLY A 235 -10.58 31.22 0.89
C GLY A 235 -10.27 30.66 -0.50
N LYS A 236 -8.99 30.52 -0.86
CA LYS A 236 -8.54 30.05 -2.17
C LYS A 236 -7.65 28.81 -2.08
N LEU A 237 -7.74 27.95 -3.09
CA LEU A 237 -6.84 26.82 -3.26
C LEU A 237 -5.45 27.29 -3.69
N ARG A 238 -4.41 26.74 -3.05
CA ARG A 238 -3.01 27.06 -3.28
C ARG A 238 -2.15 25.82 -3.48
N LEU A 239 -1.20 25.92 -4.39
CA LEU A 239 -0.13 24.94 -4.58
C LEU A 239 0.76 24.89 -3.34
N THR A 240 1.12 23.69 -2.93
CA THR A 240 2.00 23.47 -1.76
C THR A 240 3.41 23.03 -2.16
N ASN A 241 3.61 22.65 -3.43
CA ASN A 241 4.91 22.27 -4.00
C ASN A 241 5.14 22.86 -5.41
N PRO A 242 5.04 24.20 -5.58
CA PRO A 242 5.23 24.83 -6.89
C PRO A 242 6.65 24.64 -7.45
N GLY A 243 7.64 24.36 -6.60
CA GLY A 243 9.01 24.05 -7.02
C GLY A 243 9.16 22.71 -7.74
N LEU A 244 8.24 21.75 -7.49
CA LEU A 244 8.18 20.50 -8.23
C LEU A 244 7.35 20.63 -9.50
N SER A 245 6.15 21.22 -9.41
CA SER A 245 5.25 21.37 -10.55
C SER A 245 4.14 22.41 -10.30
N SER A 246 3.76 23.10 -11.37
CA SER A 246 2.52 23.89 -11.49
C SER A 246 1.29 23.05 -11.84
N LYS A 247 1.47 21.81 -12.32
CA LYS A 247 0.39 20.87 -12.63
C LYS A 247 0.05 20.04 -11.40
N LEU A 248 -1.20 19.62 -11.24
CA LEU A 248 -1.61 18.79 -10.09
C LEU A 248 -1.13 17.33 -10.19
N CYS A 249 -1.06 16.80 -11.39
CA CYS A 249 -0.71 15.41 -11.62
C CYS A 249 0.50 15.30 -12.54
N MET A 250 1.40 14.36 -12.22
CA MET A 250 2.53 14.02 -13.07
C MET A 250 2.54 12.51 -13.31
N ALA A 251 2.97 12.09 -14.51
CA ALA A 251 3.12 10.68 -14.80
C ALA A 251 4.20 10.06 -13.91
N GLY A 252 3.98 8.83 -13.47
CA GLY A 252 5.06 8.00 -12.93
C GLY A 252 6.06 7.61 -14.04
N GLN A 253 7.05 6.80 -13.70
CA GLN A 253 8.05 6.30 -14.66
C GLN A 253 7.46 5.33 -15.71
N GLY A 254 6.19 4.94 -15.56
CA GLY A 254 5.52 3.99 -16.45
C GLY A 254 6.05 2.55 -16.30
N GLY A 255 5.74 1.72 -17.30
CA GLY A 255 6.22 0.33 -17.37
C GLY A 255 5.59 -0.64 -16.37
N VAL A 256 4.55 -0.24 -15.64
CA VAL A 256 3.85 -1.08 -14.65
C VAL A 256 2.35 -1.00 -14.89
N GLN A 257 1.69 -2.15 -14.97
CA GLN A 257 0.24 -2.26 -15.16
C GLN A 257 -0.37 -3.32 -14.25
N ALA A 258 -1.68 -3.29 -14.11
CA ALA A 258 -2.46 -4.39 -13.54
C ALA A 258 -3.54 -4.82 -14.54
N GLN A 259 -3.82 -6.12 -14.58
CA GLN A 259 -4.79 -6.73 -15.49
C GLN A 259 -5.72 -7.67 -14.72
N ASN A 260 -7.01 -7.56 -15.03
CA ASN A 260 -8.04 -8.36 -14.41
C ASN A 260 -8.49 -9.53 -15.31
N ASN A 261 -8.13 -10.75 -14.92
CA ASN A 261 -8.57 -12.00 -15.52
C ASN A 261 -9.57 -12.77 -14.63
N ALA A 262 -10.11 -12.13 -13.60
CA ALA A 262 -10.91 -12.78 -12.56
C ALA A 262 -12.42 -12.86 -12.87
N GLY A 263 -12.86 -12.33 -14.02
CA GLY A 263 -14.27 -12.39 -14.47
C GLY A 263 -15.24 -11.45 -13.77
N GLN A 264 -14.83 -10.78 -12.67
CA GLN A 264 -15.60 -9.75 -11.97
C GLN A 264 -14.71 -8.53 -11.73
N VAL A 265 -15.28 -7.38 -11.33
CA VAL A 265 -14.50 -6.18 -11.01
C VAL A 265 -13.41 -6.47 -9.97
N VAL A 266 -12.23 -5.89 -10.16
CA VAL A 266 -11.13 -5.91 -9.18
C VAL A 266 -10.78 -4.47 -8.85
N SER A 267 -10.82 -4.13 -7.56
CA SER A 267 -10.45 -2.80 -7.08
C SER A 267 -9.08 -2.83 -6.42
N ILE A 268 -8.15 -2.06 -6.99
CA ILE A 268 -6.82 -1.86 -6.46
C ILE A 268 -6.78 -0.43 -5.92
N CYS A 269 -6.58 -0.26 -4.63
CA CYS A 269 -6.65 1.06 -4.00
C CYS A 269 -5.24 1.49 -3.57
N ARG A 270 -4.72 2.59 -4.10
CA ARG A 270 -3.44 3.15 -3.69
C ARG A 270 -3.60 4.02 -2.45
N THR A 271 -2.60 4.01 -1.59
CA THR A 271 -2.49 4.94 -0.48
C THR A 271 -2.48 6.40 -0.94
N ASP A 272 -3.21 7.24 -0.23
CA ASP A 272 -3.19 8.69 -0.28
C ASP A 272 -1.88 9.22 0.32
N TYR A 273 -0.80 9.10 -0.45
CA TYR A 273 0.55 9.39 0.04
C TYR A 273 1.34 10.33 -0.87
N PRO A 274 1.91 11.42 -0.32
CA PRO A 274 1.66 11.96 1.02
C PRO A 274 0.22 12.48 1.16
N GLY A 275 -0.34 12.44 2.38
CA GLY A 275 -1.73 12.81 2.62
C GLY A 275 -2.30 12.14 3.86
N THR A 276 -3.55 11.70 3.79
CA THR A 276 -4.23 11.02 4.90
C THR A 276 -3.75 9.60 5.16
N GLU A 277 -2.93 9.04 4.26
CA GLU A 277 -2.47 7.64 4.31
C GLU A 277 -3.60 6.60 4.16
N ALA A 278 -4.80 7.05 3.79
CA ALA A 278 -5.94 6.21 3.48
C ALA A 278 -5.82 5.55 2.11
N GLU A 279 -6.37 4.37 1.90
CA GLU A 279 -6.39 3.66 0.62
C GLU A 279 -7.47 4.21 -0.32
N THR A 280 -7.46 5.51 -0.59
CA THR A 280 -8.56 6.25 -1.24
C THR A 280 -8.28 6.65 -2.69
N VAL A 281 -7.16 6.21 -3.28
CA VAL A 281 -6.88 6.43 -4.71
C VAL A 281 -7.28 5.16 -5.50
N PRO A 282 -8.46 5.13 -6.14
CA PRO A 282 -8.93 3.95 -6.84
C PRO A 282 -8.21 3.69 -8.17
N VAL A 283 -7.96 2.41 -8.44
CA VAL A 283 -7.71 1.83 -9.76
C VAL A 283 -8.65 0.63 -9.89
N ALA A 284 -9.81 0.83 -10.51
CA ALA A 284 -10.77 -0.26 -10.74
C ALA A 284 -10.57 -0.87 -12.12
N LEU A 285 -10.54 -2.20 -12.16
CA LEU A 285 -10.40 -3.01 -13.37
C LEU A 285 -11.69 -3.79 -13.60
N GLN A 286 -12.40 -3.49 -14.68
CA GLN A 286 -13.48 -4.32 -15.19
C GLN A 286 -12.94 -5.67 -15.71
N PRO A 287 -13.78 -6.70 -15.88
CA PRO A 287 -13.33 -7.99 -16.41
C PRO A 287 -12.58 -7.82 -17.75
N GLY A 288 -11.37 -8.40 -17.84
CA GLY A 288 -10.49 -8.31 -19.02
C GLY A 288 -9.73 -6.99 -19.18
N GLN A 289 -9.99 -6.00 -18.31
CA GLN A 289 -9.36 -4.68 -18.40
C GLN A 289 -7.93 -4.69 -17.86
N SER A 290 -7.09 -3.84 -18.46
CA SER A 290 -5.79 -3.44 -17.91
C SER A 290 -5.76 -1.93 -17.67
N GLN A 291 -5.08 -1.50 -16.61
CA GLN A 291 -4.79 -0.10 -16.31
C GLN A 291 -3.33 0.06 -15.87
N PRO A 292 -2.67 1.20 -16.17
CA PRO A 292 -1.36 1.51 -15.65
C PRO A 292 -1.39 1.75 -14.13
N LEU A 293 -0.33 1.34 -13.44
CA LEU A 293 -0.09 1.72 -12.05
C LEU A 293 0.94 2.84 -12.01
N ASN A 294 0.77 3.79 -11.07
CA ASN A 294 1.79 4.79 -10.81
C ASN A 294 3.07 4.11 -10.31
N ASN A 295 4.17 4.40 -10.99
CA ASN A 295 5.53 3.97 -10.66
C ASN A 295 6.35 5.20 -10.21
N PRO A 296 6.25 5.61 -8.94
CA PRO A 296 6.89 6.83 -8.46
C PRO A 296 8.41 6.68 -8.46
N ASN A 297 9.10 7.76 -8.81
CA ASN A 297 10.56 7.83 -8.73
C ASN A 297 10.98 8.26 -7.33
N ALA A 298 11.62 7.37 -6.57
CA ALA A 298 12.10 7.62 -5.22
C ALA A 298 13.23 8.66 -5.14
N ASP A 299 13.97 8.85 -6.23
CA ASP A 299 15.09 9.81 -6.29
C ASP A 299 14.58 11.26 -6.29
N THR A 300 13.42 11.51 -6.90
CA THR A 300 12.85 12.86 -7.09
C THR A 300 11.50 13.08 -6.40
N GLY A 301 10.85 12.01 -5.94
CA GLY A 301 9.53 12.04 -5.33
C GLY A 301 9.53 12.47 -3.86
N TYR A 302 8.37 12.33 -3.23
CA TYR A 302 8.20 12.58 -1.80
C TYR A 302 9.16 11.73 -0.96
N LYS A 303 9.75 12.32 0.07
CA LYS A 303 10.59 11.63 1.04
C LYS A 303 9.96 11.72 2.42
N TRP A 304 9.83 10.58 3.08
CA TRP A 304 9.29 10.50 4.43
C TRP A 304 10.43 10.51 5.44
N GLN A 305 10.54 11.57 6.24
CA GLN A 305 11.66 11.74 7.18
C GLN A 305 13.04 11.55 6.53
N GLY A 306 13.18 12.04 5.29
CA GLY A 306 14.40 11.89 4.49
C GLY A 306 14.59 10.51 3.84
N LYS A 307 13.67 9.56 4.07
CA LYS A 307 13.70 8.23 3.46
C LYS A 307 12.92 8.21 2.16
N ASP A 308 13.38 7.36 1.26
CA ASP A 308 12.73 7.10 -0.01
C ASP A 308 11.36 6.45 0.18
N THR A 309 10.46 6.71 -0.76
CA THR A 309 9.08 6.20 -0.71
C THR A 309 8.73 5.49 -2.02
N SER A 310 7.71 4.65 -1.95
CA SER A 310 7.14 3.92 -3.08
C SER A 310 5.62 3.99 -3.04
N ALA A 311 4.95 3.58 -4.11
CA ALA A 311 3.50 3.44 -4.12
C ALA A 311 3.11 2.08 -3.53
N GLN A 312 2.26 2.11 -2.52
CA GLN A 312 1.60 0.93 -1.99
C GLN A 312 0.16 0.87 -2.49
N TYR A 313 -0.23 -0.30 -2.97
CA TYR A 313 -1.60 -0.60 -3.41
C TYR A 313 -2.18 -1.73 -2.59
N TYR A 314 -3.50 -1.74 -2.47
CA TYR A 314 -4.26 -2.72 -1.70
C TYR A 314 -5.16 -3.47 -2.67
N LEU A 315 -4.91 -4.76 -2.82
CA LEU A 315 -5.70 -5.63 -3.68
C LEU A 315 -6.92 -6.12 -2.91
N ASN A 316 -8.07 -5.55 -3.24
CA ASN A 316 -9.33 -5.91 -2.61
C ASN A 316 -9.92 -7.19 -3.23
N PRO A 317 -10.83 -7.89 -2.52
CA PRO A 317 -11.45 -9.11 -3.03
C PRO A 317 -12.13 -8.91 -4.38
N ILE A 318 -12.05 -9.94 -5.22
CA ILE A 318 -12.75 -10.00 -6.52
C ILE A 318 -14.25 -9.76 -6.31
N GLY A 319 -14.85 -8.93 -7.17
CA GLY A 319 -16.26 -8.56 -7.09
C GLY A 319 -16.58 -7.38 -6.17
N VAL A 320 -15.58 -6.84 -5.44
CA VAL A 320 -15.77 -5.64 -4.62
C VAL A 320 -15.38 -4.39 -5.41
N GLY A 321 -16.37 -3.53 -5.69
CA GLY A 321 -16.18 -2.25 -6.38
C GLY A 321 -15.45 -1.18 -5.54
N PRO A 322 -14.89 -0.15 -6.19
CA PRO A 322 -14.03 0.85 -5.53
C PRO A 322 -14.78 1.69 -4.50
N GLU A 323 -16.09 1.91 -4.68
CA GLU A 323 -16.94 2.67 -3.75
C GLU A 323 -16.99 2.03 -2.36
N LYS A 324 -16.80 0.71 -2.31
CA LYS A 324 -16.74 -0.06 -1.07
C LYS A 324 -15.29 -0.32 -0.64
N ALA A 325 -14.41 -0.61 -1.61
CA ALA A 325 -13.04 -1.06 -1.38
C ALA A 325 -12.05 0.08 -1.05
N CYS A 326 -12.15 1.24 -1.70
CA CYS A 326 -11.13 2.29 -1.65
C CYS A 326 -11.47 3.37 -0.62
N GLN A 327 -11.59 2.94 0.63
CA GLN A 327 -11.82 3.74 1.82
C GLN A 327 -11.41 2.94 3.06
N TRP A 328 -11.30 3.60 4.22
CA TRP A 328 -10.99 2.91 5.48
C TRP A 328 -12.05 1.85 5.82
N GLY A 329 -11.57 0.63 6.13
CA GLY A 329 -12.40 -0.47 6.61
C GLY A 329 -12.41 -0.55 8.14
N ASP A 330 -13.52 -1.04 8.71
CA ASP A 330 -13.70 -1.20 10.15
C ASP A 330 -13.10 -2.50 10.74
N GLY A 331 -12.64 -3.40 9.84
CA GLY A 331 -12.09 -4.72 10.13
C GLY A 331 -13.10 -5.86 10.04
N SER A 332 -14.37 -5.58 9.72
CA SER A 332 -15.40 -6.62 9.55
C SER A 332 -15.27 -7.38 8.22
N GLN A 333 -14.59 -6.78 7.23
CA GLN A 333 -14.38 -7.34 5.91
C GLN A 333 -12.94 -7.05 5.45
N PRO A 334 -12.37 -7.90 4.58
CA PRO A 334 -11.01 -7.75 4.06
C PRO A 334 -10.92 -6.69 2.96
N ILE A 335 -11.33 -5.45 3.26
CA ILE A 335 -11.41 -4.34 2.30
C ILE A 335 -10.66 -3.11 2.82
N GLY A 336 -10.26 -2.22 1.92
CA GLY A 336 -9.50 -1.02 2.27
C GLY A 336 -8.17 -1.37 2.92
N ASN A 337 -7.86 -0.74 4.03
CA ASN A 337 -6.69 -1.04 4.86
C ASN A 337 -6.63 -2.50 5.37
N TRP A 338 -7.74 -3.25 5.33
CA TRP A 338 -7.80 -4.68 5.68
C TRP A 338 -7.70 -5.61 4.46
N ALA A 339 -7.38 -5.09 3.27
CA ALA A 339 -7.18 -5.91 2.09
C ALA A 339 -6.08 -6.96 2.33
N PRO A 340 -6.23 -8.21 1.87
CA PRO A 340 -5.29 -9.30 2.18
C PRO A 340 -3.87 -9.11 1.63
N ILE A 341 -3.77 -8.50 0.45
CA ILE A 341 -2.53 -8.37 -0.32
C ILE A 341 -2.24 -6.89 -0.59
N ASN A 342 -0.96 -6.54 -0.47
CA ASN A 342 -0.43 -5.30 -0.97
C ASN A 342 0.48 -5.50 -2.19
N PHE A 343 0.48 -4.50 -3.08
CA PHE A 343 1.49 -4.35 -4.10
C PHE A 343 2.43 -3.20 -3.75
N GLY A 344 3.73 -3.42 -3.89
CA GLY A 344 4.73 -2.34 -3.85
C GLY A 344 5.16 -2.00 -5.27
N VAL A 345 5.21 -0.71 -5.60
CA VAL A 345 5.68 -0.22 -6.90
C VAL A 345 6.58 1.00 -6.67
N GLY A 346 7.82 0.94 -7.13
CA GLY A 346 8.71 2.10 -7.08
C GLY A 346 9.88 1.99 -8.03
N TYR A 347 10.35 3.15 -8.47
CA TYR A 347 11.53 3.30 -9.30
C TYR A 347 12.64 3.98 -8.50
N LYS A 348 13.85 3.42 -8.55
CA LYS A 348 15.03 4.00 -7.91
C LYS A 348 16.28 3.62 -8.69
N GLY A 349 17.17 4.59 -8.93
CA GLY A 349 18.50 4.33 -9.48
C GLY A 349 18.49 3.59 -10.82
N GLY A 350 17.55 3.92 -11.71
CA GLY A 350 17.47 3.30 -13.03
C GLY A 350 16.61 2.04 -13.12
N LYS A 351 15.98 1.61 -12.02
CA LYS A 351 15.32 0.30 -11.94
C LYS A 351 13.97 0.39 -11.24
N THR A 352 12.99 -0.33 -11.79
CA THR A 352 11.67 -0.53 -11.17
C THR A 352 11.68 -1.78 -10.31
N TRP A 353 11.17 -1.65 -9.08
CA TRP A 353 10.99 -2.72 -8.11
C TRP A 353 9.51 -2.94 -7.84
N LEU A 354 9.10 -4.20 -7.90
CA LEU A 354 7.72 -4.63 -7.76
C LEU A 354 7.61 -5.71 -6.69
N SER A 355 6.57 -5.68 -5.88
CA SER A 355 6.35 -6.70 -4.85
C SER A 355 4.88 -7.09 -4.71
N ILE A 356 4.66 -8.34 -4.30
CA ILE A 356 3.36 -8.87 -3.84
C ILE A 356 3.60 -9.38 -2.43
N PHE A 357 2.90 -8.84 -1.44
CA PHE A 357 3.13 -9.22 -0.05
C PHE A 357 1.83 -9.21 0.78
N GLN A 358 1.82 -9.98 1.85
CA GLN A 358 0.72 -10.00 2.81
C GLN A 358 0.66 -8.65 3.53
N ASN A 359 -0.56 -8.13 3.72
CA ASN A 359 -0.79 -6.92 4.51
C ASN A 359 -0.60 -7.15 6.02
N LYS A 360 0.63 -7.45 6.44
CA LYS A 360 1.01 -7.67 7.84
C LYS A 360 1.47 -6.37 8.50
N PRO A 361 1.24 -6.23 9.82
CA PRO A 361 0.51 -7.13 10.70
C PRO A 361 -1.00 -6.92 10.66
N THR A 362 -1.50 -5.96 9.85
CA THR A 362 -2.89 -5.53 9.82
C THR A 362 -3.86 -6.70 9.64
N THR A 363 -3.59 -7.62 8.70
CA THR A 363 -4.43 -8.81 8.50
C THR A 363 -3.63 -10.04 8.11
N LEU A 364 -4.09 -11.20 8.59
CA LEU A 364 -3.61 -12.52 8.18
C LEU A 364 -4.58 -13.22 7.22
N GLN A 365 -5.67 -12.54 6.83
CA GLN A 365 -6.61 -13.09 5.88
C GLN A 365 -5.92 -13.37 4.55
N LYS A 366 -6.22 -14.54 3.98
CA LYS A 366 -5.67 -14.95 2.69
C LYS A 366 -6.57 -14.43 1.56
N TYR A 367 -5.94 -13.92 0.52
CA TYR A 367 -6.64 -13.53 -0.70
C TYR A 367 -7.23 -14.77 -1.39
N GLN A 368 -8.47 -14.67 -1.84
CA GLN A 368 -9.17 -15.72 -2.58
C GLN A 368 -9.01 -15.43 -4.07
N GLY A 369 -7.97 -16.01 -4.66
CA GLY A 369 -7.59 -15.83 -6.05
C GLY A 369 -6.07 -15.93 -6.22
N ARG A 370 -5.61 -15.67 -7.44
CA ARG A 370 -4.19 -15.68 -7.81
C ARG A 370 -3.73 -14.30 -8.23
N VAL A 371 -2.49 -13.95 -7.88
CA VAL A 371 -1.80 -12.77 -8.41
C VAL A 371 -0.44 -13.20 -8.92
N GLU A 372 -0.08 -12.84 -10.15
CA GLU A 372 1.23 -13.14 -10.73
C GLU A 372 1.82 -11.90 -11.39
N LEU A 373 3.07 -11.59 -11.08
CA LEU A 373 3.84 -10.61 -11.84
C LEU A 373 4.40 -11.26 -13.10
N LYS A 374 4.05 -10.70 -14.26
CA LYS A 374 4.59 -11.12 -15.56
C LYS A 374 5.35 -9.98 -16.23
N GLY A 375 6.42 -10.33 -16.93
CA GLY A 375 7.30 -9.40 -17.65
C GLY A 375 8.72 -9.97 -17.76
N ASP A 376 9.66 -9.14 -18.19
CA ASP A 376 11.08 -9.44 -18.06
C ASP A 376 11.56 -9.03 -16.66
N LEU A 377 11.56 -10.01 -15.75
CA LEU A 377 11.75 -9.83 -14.30
C LEU A 377 12.99 -10.57 -13.83
N SER A 378 13.59 -10.10 -12.74
CA SER A 378 14.76 -10.74 -12.13
C SER A 378 14.49 -12.15 -11.59
N ASP A 379 13.24 -12.45 -11.23
CA ASP A 379 12.78 -13.77 -10.78
C ASP A 379 11.24 -13.86 -10.94
N LYS A 380 10.66 -14.99 -10.57
CA LYS A 380 9.21 -15.16 -10.41
C LYS A 380 8.74 -14.46 -9.12
N CYS A 381 7.54 -13.89 -9.19
CA CYS A 381 6.84 -13.40 -8.01
C CYS A 381 5.33 -13.57 -8.19
N TYR A 382 4.73 -14.47 -7.40
CA TYR A 382 3.29 -14.71 -7.45
C TYR A 382 2.73 -15.16 -6.10
N TYR A 383 1.43 -14.99 -5.94
CA TYR A 383 0.63 -15.52 -4.84
C TYR A 383 -0.40 -16.50 -5.40
N GLU A 384 -0.51 -17.67 -4.79
CA GLU A 384 -1.52 -18.69 -5.11
C GLU A 384 -1.78 -19.56 -3.88
N ASN A 385 -3.03 -19.99 -3.67
CA ASN A 385 -3.41 -20.94 -2.63
C ASN A 385 -2.90 -20.59 -1.21
N GLY A 386 -2.90 -19.29 -0.86
CA GLY A 386 -2.51 -18.83 0.48
C GLY A 386 -1.00 -18.62 0.69
N LYS A 387 -0.17 -18.84 -0.33
CA LYS A 387 1.29 -18.74 -0.28
C LYS A 387 1.84 -17.78 -1.33
N PHE A 388 2.93 -17.12 -0.99
CA PHE A 388 3.73 -16.30 -1.90
C PHE A 388 4.91 -17.12 -2.40
N TYR A 389 5.32 -16.91 -3.64
CA TYR A 389 6.39 -17.64 -4.29
C TYR A 389 7.35 -16.65 -4.91
N GLY A 390 8.61 -16.69 -4.47
CA GLY A 390 9.71 -15.87 -4.99
C GLY A 390 10.94 -16.70 -5.31
N ALA A 391 12.09 -16.03 -5.37
CA ALA A 391 13.41 -16.61 -5.59
C ALA A 391 13.74 -17.76 -4.60
N THR A 392 13.34 -17.59 -3.33
CA THR A 392 13.62 -18.53 -2.24
C THR A 392 12.56 -19.63 -2.08
N GLY A 393 11.57 -19.68 -2.97
CA GLY A 393 10.46 -20.64 -2.89
C GLY A 393 9.22 -20.12 -2.15
N PRO A 394 8.33 -21.02 -1.68
CA PRO A 394 7.08 -20.64 -1.03
C PRO A 394 7.31 -20.02 0.35
N ASN A 395 6.60 -18.95 0.67
CA ASN A 395 6.64 -18.27 1.97
C ASN A 395 5.29 -17.61 2.32
N ASP A 396 5.20 -17.04 3.53
CA ASP A 396 3.99 -16.41 4.06
C ASP A 396 4.02 -14.87 4.07
N ASP A 397 5.08 -14.27 3.54
CA ASP A 397 5.36 -12.84 3.67
C ASP A 397 5.18 -12.10 2.34
N GLY A 398 5.83 -12.56 1.28
CA GLY A 398 5.78 -11.92 -0.03
C GLY A 398 6.93 -12.29 -0.95
N CYS A 399 7.01 -11.55 -2.06
CA CYS A 399 8.13 -11.59 -2.98
C CYS A 399 8.35 -10.20 -3.58
N THR A 400 9.59 -9.93 -3.97
CA THR A 400 10.01 -8.68 -4.63
C THR A 400 10.88 -9.03 -5.83
N VAL A 401 10.69 -8.32 -6.93
CA VAL A 401 11.43 -8.50 -8.19
C VAL A 401 11.81 -7.14 -8.77
N ALA A 402 12.92 -7.12 -9.50
CA ALA A 402 13.26 -6.01 -10.37
C ALA A 402 12.72 -6.24 -11.78
N VAL A 403 12.30 -5.17 -12.45
CA VAL A 403 12.03 -5.17 -13.89
C VAL A 403 13.33 -4.96 -14.63
N ASN A 404 13.72 -5.90 -15.48
CA ASN A 404 14.94 -5.79 -16.29
C ASN A 404 14.69 -4.92 -17.53
N SER A 405 13.53 -5.10 -18.19
CA SER A 405 13.13 -4.32 -19.35
C SER A 405 11.62 -4.38 -19.60
N GLY A 406 11.13 -3.48 -20.46
CA GLY A 406 9.74 -3.51 -20.94
C GLY A 406 8.70 -3.15 -19.88
N THR A 407 7.52 -3.77 -20.00
CA THR A 407 6.39 -3.57 -19.08
C THR A 407 6.20 -4.81 -18.22
N ALA A 408 6.02 -4.61 -16.92
CA ALA A 408 5.59 -5.63 -15.99
C ALA A 408 4.11 -5.46 -15.63
N THR A 409 3.39 -6.57 -15.50
CA THR A 409 1.94 -6.58 -15.26
C THR A 409 1.60 -7.47 -14.07
N TYR A 410 0.83 -6.94 -13.12
CA TYR A 410 0.15 -7.73 -12.10
C TYR A 410 -1.09 -8.38 -12.73
N ILE A 411 -1.06 -9.70 -12.94
CA ILE A 411 -2.18 -10.47 -13.46
C ILE A 411 -3.00 -11.00 -12.28
N ILE A 412 -4.25 -10.54 -12.14
CA ILE A 412 -5.18 -10.99 -11.09
C ILE A 412 -6.17 -11.98 -11.68
N SER A 413 -6.33 -13.15 -11.07
CA SER A 413 -7.24 -14.23 -11.52
C SER A 413 -8.04 -14.81 -10.35
N SER A 414 -9.19 -15.42 -10.65
CA SER A 414 -10.07 -16.10 -9.67
C SER A 414 -9.50 -17.41 -9.17
#